data_AF-A0A1C6V040-F1
#
_entry.id   AF-A0A1C6V040-F1
#
_cell.length_a   1.000
_cell.length_b   1.000
_cell.length_c   1.000
_cell.angle_alpha   90.00
_cell.angle_beta   90.00
_cell.angle_gamma   90.00
#
_symmetry.space_group_name_H-M   'P 1'
#
loop_
_entity.id
_entity.type
_entity.pdbx_description
1 polymer ?
#
loop_
_entity_poly.entity_id
_entity_poly.type
_entity_poly.pdbx_seq_one_letter_code
_entity_poly.pdbx_strand_id
1 'polypeptide(L)'
;MARDGDYYRKRLLNILCATWTAQACSVFALLGLPDRIAAGTTGGTELAAAAGLDPVALRRLLAALADAGVLRQTGPDRFELSGMGEYLRSNAPGSVRDTAVLYGQEVFASFAGLLDTVRTGRPAFIDRFGEPFYQYLGGHPELAATFNGAMSAAPEPPAPAASLFGGARTVVDVGGGDGRLLANVLTERPELRGVLVELPEAAARARERLATSGVLDRVDIAAGSFFDHVPADGDLYVLRRVLHNWNDENAARLLARVRAAMPAGARLLVLEELLPAKPERASAGAWAAPRNRIVDLLMLVLMEGRDRTAEEYGQLLADAGFAVKSVAEGAIEAIPA
;
A
#
# COMPACT_ATOMS: atom_id res chain seq x y z
N MET A 1 -11.96 -35.41 -19.37
CA MET A 1 -11.23 -35.85 -18.16
C MET A 1 -9.70 -35.72 -18.28
N ALA A 2 -9.01 -36.23 -19.31
CA ALA A 2 -7.55 -36.07 -19.42
C ALA A 2 -7.06 -34.64 -19.80
N ARG A 3 -7.90 -33.82 -20.46
CA ARG A 3 -7.55 -32.43 -20.85
C ARG A 3 -7.54 -31.44 -19.67
N ASP A 4 -8.24 -31.76 -18.59
CA ASP A 4 -8.36 -30.85 -17.43
C ASP A 4 -7.17 -30.99 -16.47
N GLY A 5 -6.63 -32.20 -16.30
CA GLY A 5 -5.50 -32.46 -15.39
C GLY A 5 -4.21 -31.76 -15.80
N ASP A 6 -3.88 -31.76 -17.10
CA ASP A 6 -2.69 -31.07 -17.62
C ASP A 6 -2.84 -29.54 -17.54
N TYR A 7 -4.04 -29.01 -17.75
CA TYR A 7 -4.34 -27.58 -17.58
C TYR A 7 -4.11 -27.12 -16.14
N TYR A 8 -4.71 -27.80 -15.15
CA TYR A 8 -4.56 -27.39 -13.75
C TYR A 8 -3.12 -27.53 -13.25
N ARG A 9 -2.41 -28.59 -13.67
CA ARG A 9 -0.99 -28.76 -13.36
C ARG A 9 -0.14 -27.62 -13.91
N LYS A 10 -0.30 -27.28 -15.20
CA LYS A 10 0.42 -26.15 -15.83
C LYS A 10 0.09 -24.83 -15.15
N ARG A 11 -1.18 -24.60 -14.84
CA ARG A 11 -1.60 -23.38 -14.14
C ARG A 11 -0.98 -23.28 -12.74
N LEU A 12 -0.92 -24.38 -11.99
CA LEU A 12 -0.26 -24.39 -10.67
C LEU A 12 1.25 -24.14 -10.79
N LEU A 13 1.92 -24.78 -11.75
CA LEU A 13 3.35 -24.54 -12.00
C LEU A 13 3.62 -23.08 -12.36
N ASN A 14 2.76 -22.44 -13.16
CA ASN A 14 2.89 -21.01 -13.46
C ASN A 14 2.77 -20.14 -12.20
N ILE A 15 1.87 -20.47 -11.27
CA ILE A 15 1.75 -19.76 -9.99
C ILE A 15 3.03 -19.93 -9.15
N LEU A 16 3.55 -21.16 -9.05
CA LEU A 16 4.77 -21.45 -8.29
C LEU A 16 6.01 -20.76 -8.89
N CYS A 17 6.11 -20.70 -10.22
CA CYS A 17 7.22 -20.06 -10.92
C CYS A 17 7.10 -18.53 -10.96
N ALA A 18 5.91 -17.96 -10.73
CA ALA A 18 5.69 -16.52 -10.76
C ALA A 18 6.61 -15.76 -9.80
N THR A 19 6.98 -16.38 -8.67
CA THR A 19 7.95 -15.86 -7.71
C THR A 19 9.31 -15.59 -8.35
N TRP A 20 9.80 -16.47 -9.23
CA TRP A 20 11.08 -16.29 -9.91
C TRP A 20 11.00 -15.19 -10.96
N THR A 21 9.87 -15.07 -11.66
CA THR A 21 9.63 -13.98 -12.60
C THR A 21 9.55 -12.63 -11.88
N ALA A 22 8.89 -12.57 -10.72
CA ALA A 22 8.85 -11.36 -9.89
C ALA A 22 10.26 -10.96 -9.42
N GLN A 23 11.07 -11.93 -8.97
CA GLN A 23 12.49 -11.71 -8.62
C GLN A 23 13.31 -11.20 -9.81
N ALA A 24 13.12 -11.76 -11.01
CA ALA A 24 13.78 -11.28 -12.21
C ALA A 24 13.42 -9.81 -12.53
N CYS A 25 12.14 -9.43 -12.37
CA CYS A 25 11.69 -8.03 -12.55
C CYS A 25 12.32 -7.10 -11.51
N SER A 26 12.40 -7.54 -10.25
CA SER A 26 13.03 -6.79 -9.17
C SER A 26 14.50 -6.52 -9.45
N VAL A 27 15.27 -7.56 -9.81
CA VAL A 27 16.70 -7.43 -10.15
C VAL A 27 16.89 -6.51 -11.36
N PHE A 28 16.04 -6.66 -12.39
CA PHE A 28 16.09 -5.80 -13.57
C PHE A 28 15.88 -4.32 -13.22
N ALA A 29 14.91 -4.01 -12.37
CA ALA A 29 14.62 -2.67 -11.86
C ALA A 29 15.74 -2.11 -10.95
N LEU A 30 16.25 -2.94 -10.02
CA LEU A 30 17.35 -2.60 -9.11
C LEU A 30 18.62 -2.21 -9.85
N LEU A 31 18.95 -2.93 -10.93
CA LEU A 31 20.12 -2.68 -11.75
C LEU A 31 19.97 -1.46 -12.68
N GLY A 32 18.82 -0.79 -12.67
CA GLY A 32 18.55 0.37 -13.53
C GLY A 32 18.55 0.05 -15.02
N LEU A 33 18.33 -1.23 -15.38
CA LEU A 33 18.34 -1.69 -16.77
C LEU A 33 17.16 -1.15 -17.60
N PRO A 34 15.92 -1.00 -17.07
CA PRO A 34 14.84 -0.40 -17.84
C PRO A 34 15.20 0.98 -18.38
N ASP A 35 15.78 1.84 -17.53
CA ASP A 35 16.13 3.21 -17.90
C ASP A 35 17.27 3.24 -18.94
N ARG A 36 18.24 2.34 -18.84
CA ARG A 36 19.34 2.19 -19.83
C ARG A 36 18.81 1.74 -21.20
N ILE A 37 17.89 0.78 -21.24
CA ILE A 37 17.25 0.35 -22.49
C ILE A 37 16.43 1.50 -23.09
N ALA A 38 15.66 2.22 -22.28
CA ALA A 38 14.91 3.39 -22.72
C ALA A 38 15.81 4.53 -23.24
N ALA A 39 17.03 4.65 -22.72
CA ALA A 39 18.06 5.58 -23.20
C ALA A 39 18.80 5.10 -24.47
N GLY A 40 18.50 3.90 -24.97
CA GLY A 40 19.03 3.36 -26.24
C GLY A 40 20.08 2.26 -26.09
N THR A 41 20.53 1.93 -24.89
CA THR A 41 21.45 0.80 -24.65
C THR A 41 20.67 -0.52 -24.72
N THR A 42 20.50 -1.04 -25.93
CA THR A 42 19.67 -2.24 -26.20
C THR A 42 20.48 -3.53 -26.29
N GLY A 43 21.81 -3.45 -26.35
CA GLY A 43 22.70 -4.60 -26.44
C GLY A 43 22.87 -5.32 -25.12
N GLY A 44 22.66 -6.63 -25.04
CA GLY A 44 22.85 -7.39 -23.79
C GLY A 44 24.30 -7.34 -23.28
N THR A 45 25.27 -7.50 -24.20
CA THR A 45 26.71 -7.36 -23.88
C THR A 45 27.08 -5.92 -23.48
N GLU A 46 26.47 -4.94 -24.13
CA GLU A 46 26.68 -3.51 -23.87
C GLU A 46 26.10 -3.11 -22.50
N LEU A 47 24.89 -3.57 -22.18
CA LEU A 47 24.25 -3.41 -20.88
C LEU A 47 25.12 -4.00 -19.77
N ALA A 48 25.67 -5.21 -19.98
CA ALA A 48 26.55 -5.86 -19.02
C ALA A 48 27.80 -5.02 -18.74
N ALA A 49 28.48 -4.58 -19.81
CA ALA A 49 29.68 -3.74 -19.69
C ALA A 49 29.37 -2.41 -19.01
N ALA A 50 28.30 -1.73 -19.41
CA ALA A 50 27.91 -0.44 -18.87
C ALA A 50 27.47 -0.52 -17.39
N ALA A 51 26.97 -1.68 -16.93
CA ALA A 51 26.49 -1.87 -15.56
C ALA A 51 27.48 -2.66 -14.68
N GLY A 52 28.63 -3.10 -15.21
CA GLY A 52 29.60 -3.91 -14.47
C GLY A 52 29.08 -5.31 -14.11
N LEU A 53 28.24 -5.90 -14.97
CA LEU A 53 27.56 -7.18 -14.71
C LEU A 53 28.22 -8.33 -15.49
N ASP A 54 28.03 -9.56 -14.98
CA ASP A 54 28.40 -10.76 -15.73
C ASP A 54 27.51 -10.91 -16.98
N PRO A 55 28.10 -10.97 -18.19
CA PRO A 55 27.33 -10.99 -19.44
C PRO A 55 26.52 -12.28 -19.62
N VAL A 56 26.96 -13.41 -19.06
CA VAL A 56 26.26 -14.69 -19.18
C VAL A 56 25.02 -14.70 -18.30
N ALA A 57 25.15 -14.25 -17.06
CA ALA A 57 24.05 -14.11 -16.11
C ALA A 57 23.03 -13.08 -16.60
N LEU A 58 23.49 -11.90 -17.06
CA LEU A 58 22.60 -10.87 -17.58
C LEU A 58 21.81 -11.37 -18.79
N ARG A 59 22.46 -12.04 -19.75
CA ARG A 59 21.76 -12.59 -20.92
C ARG A 59 20.67 -13.59 -20.55
N ARG A 60 20.89 -14.42 -19.52
CA ARG A 60 19.86 -15.35 -19.01
C ARG A 60 18.69 -14.62 -18.36
N LEU A 61 18.98 -13.54 -17.61
CA LEU A 61 17.94 -12.68 -17.02
C LEU A 61 17.10 -12.01 -18.11
N LEU A 62 17.74 -11.37 -19.10
CA LEU A 62 17.05 -10.69 -20.20
C LEU A 62 16.21 -11.65 -21.04
N ALA A 63 16.71 -12.86 -21.33
CA ALA A 63 15.96 -13.88 -22.04
C ALA A 63 14.71 -14.33 -21.26
N ALA A 64 14.85 -14.59 -19.95
CA ALA A 64 13.70 -14.96 -19.11
C ALA A 64 12.64 -13.85 -19.03
N LEU A 65 13.07 -12.59 -18.99
CA LEU A 65 12.15 -11.43 -19.02
C LEU A 65 11.50 -11.22 -20.39
N ALA A 66 12.17 -11.61 -21.47
CA ALA A 66 11.57 -11.65 -22.80
C ALA A 66 10.49 -12.75 -22.90
N ASP A 67 10.76 -13.96 -22.39
CA ASP A 67 9.78 -15.05 -22.31
C ASP A 67 8.56 -14.66 -21.45
N ALA A 68 8.78 -13.88 -20.40
CA ALA A 68 7.72 -13.34 -19.54
C ALA A 68 6.96 -12.15 -20.16
N GLY A 69 7.38 -11.65 -21.32
CA GLY A 69 6.76 -10.51 -22.00
C GLY A 69 7.07 -9.15 -21.39
N VAL A 70 8.03 -9.05 -20.46
CA VAL A 70 8.52 -7.78 -19.90
C VAL A 70 9.46 -7.08 -20.89
N LEU A 71 10.21 -7.88 -21.65
CA LEU A 71 11.07 -7.43 -22.75
C LEU A 71 10.59 -8.01 -24.07
N ARG A 72 11.08 -7.42 -25.15
CA ARG A 72 11.02 -7.99 -26.49
C ARG A 72 12.44 -8.18 -27.00
N GLN A 73 12.79 -9.41 -27.36
CA GLN A 73 14.07 -9.67 -28.03
C GLN A 73 13.94 -9.36 -29.52
N THR A 74 14.66 -8.35 -29.99
CA THR A 74 14.59 -7.86 -31.38
C THR A 74 15.77 -8.30 -32.25
N GLY A 75 16.76 -8.94 -31.63
CA GLY A 75 17.90 -9.57 -32.30
C GLY A 75 18.65 -10.51 -31.35
N PRO A 76 19.74 -11.17 -31.83
CA PRO A 76 20.47 -12.16 -31.04
C PRO A 76 20.95 -11.66 -29.66
N ASP A 77 21.32 -10.39 -29.59
CA ASP A 77 21.76 -9.70 -28.37
C ASP A 77 21.12 -8.30 -28.28
N ARG A 78 19.85 -8.17 -28.65
CA ARG A 78 19.12 -6.90 -28.65
C ARG A 78 17.76 -7.02 -27.98
N PHE A 79 17.50 -6.12 -27.04
CA PHE A 79 16.30 -6.12 -26.20
C PHE A 79 15.67 -4.73 -26.15
N GLU A 80 14.34 -4.70 -26.21
CA GLU A 80 13.52 -3.50 -26.05
C GLU A 80 12.53 -3.73 -24.90
N LEU A 81 12.11 -2.65 -24.23
CA LEU A 81 11.02 -2.72 -23.27
C LEU A 81 9.70 -3.05 -23.99
N SER A 82 8.92 -3.97 -23.44
CA SER A 82 7.53 -4.13 -23.84
C SER A 82 6.65 -3.09 -23.15
N GLY A 83 5.36 -3.05 -23.47
CA GLY A 83 4.40 -2.22 -22.71
C GLY A 83 4.35 -2.56 -21.21
N MET A 84 4.70 -3.78 -20.80
CA MET A 84 4.86 -4.13 -19.38
C MET A 84 6.18 -3.60 -18.81
N GLY A 85 7.28 -3.74 -19.55
CA GLY A 85 8.60 -3.29 -19.13
C GLY A 85 8.73 -1.78 -18.94
N GLU A 86 7.94 -0.99 -19.68
CA GLU A 86 7.89 0.47 -19.52
C GLU A 86 7.54 0.91 -18.09
N TYR A 87 6.68 0.17 -17.40
CA TYR A 87 6.30 0.47 -16.00
C TYR A 87 7.41 0.19 -14.97
N LEU A 88 8.55 -0.38 -15.39
CA LEU A 88 9.71 -0.59 -14.50
C LEU A 88 10.74 0.55 -14.59
N ARG A 89 10.52 1.55 -15.44
CA ARG A 89 11.38 2.74 -15.53
C ARG A 89 11.19 3.63 -14.31
N SER A 90 12.26 4.27 -13.85
CA SER A 90 12.22 5.13 -12.65
C SER A 90 11.29 6.33 -12.80
N ASN A 91 11.18 6.89 -14.01
CA ASN A 91 10.42 8.13 -14.28
C ASN A 91 9.15 7.89 -15.13
N ALA A 92 8.67 6.66 -15.25
CA ALA A 92 7.45 6.38 -15.99
C ALA A 92 6.20 6.83 -15.20
N PRO A 93 5.22 7.50 -15.84
CA PRO A 93 3.90 7.71 -15.23
C PRO A 93 3.29 6.38 -14.81
N GLY A 94 2.90 6.25 -13.54
CA GLY A 94 2.39 4.99 -12.98
C GLY A 94 3.43 3.89 -12.81
N SER A 95 4.72 4.24 -12.74
CA SER A 95 5.81 3.29 -12.51
C SER A 95 5.54 2.40 -11.29
N VAL A 96 5.76 1.10 -11.45
CA VAL A 96 5.74 0.10 -10.37
C VAL A 96 7.15 -0.37 -10.04
N ARG A 97 8.19 0.39 -10.44
CA ARG A 97 9.60 0.07 -10.18
C ARG A 97 9.83 -0.18 -8.69
N ASP A 98 9.43 0.76 -7.85
CA ASP A 98 9.70 0.67 -6.41
C ASP A 98 8.91 -0.46 -5.75
N THR A 99 7.71 -0.78 -6.25
CA THR A 99 6.97 -1.99 -5.87
C THR A 99 7.75 -3.25 -6.23
N ALA A 100 8.31 -3.33 -7.45
CA ALA A 100 9.12 -4.47 -7.88
C ALA A 100 10.39 -4.63 -7.03
N VAL A 101 11.06 -3.51 -6.69
CA VAL A 101 12.22 -3.52 -5.80
C VAL A 101 11.83 -4.03 -4.41
N LEU A 102 10.87 -3.38 -3.76
CA LEU A 102 10.41 -3.75 -2.41
C LEU A 102 9.98 -5.22 -2.34
N TYR A 103 9.19 -5.68 -3.31
CA TYR A 103 8.66 -7.04 -3.33
C TYR A 103 9.74 -8.10 -3.56
N GLY A 104 10.82 -7.75 -4.26
CA GLY A 104 11.93 -8.67 -4.49
C GLY A 104 13.01 -8.66 -3.40
N GLN A 105 12.98 -7.71 -2.47
CA GLN A 105 13.96 -7.60 -1.39
C GLN A 105 13.36 -8.06 -0.04
N GLU A 106 13.09 -7.14 0.87
CA GLU A 106 12.67 -7.42 2.25
C GLU A 106 11.37 -8.23 2.30
N VAL A 107 10.42 -7.91 1.43
CA VAL A 107 9.15 -8.64 1.32
C VAL A 107 9.39 -10.10 0.94
N PHE A 108 10.25 -10.35 -0.06
CA PHE A 108 10.58 -11.72 -0.46
C PHE A 108 11.26 -12.49 0.68
N ALA A 109 12.18 -11.83 1.39
CA ALA A 109 12.82 -12.43 2.57
C ALA A 109 11.82 -12.77 3.68
N SER A 110 10.82 -11.91 3.92
CA SER A 110 9.75 -12.18 4.89
C SER A 110 8.83 -13.32 4.44
N PHE A 111 8.47 -13.40 3.16
CA PHE A 111 7.65 -14.49 2.63
C PHE A 111 8.34 -15.86 2.73
N ALA A 112 9.67 -15.91 2.76
CA ALA A 112 10.40 -17.15 3.07
C ALA A 112 10.09 -17.69 4.48
N GLY A 113 9.68 -16.82 5.41
CA GLY A 113 9.25 -17.18 6.77
C GLY A 113 7.73 -17.39 6.93
N LEU A 114 6.94 -17.36 5.86
CA LEU A 114 5.48 -17.46 5.93
C LEU A 114 5.00 -18.73 6.68
N LEU A 115 5.73 -19.85 6.58
CA LEU A 115 5.40 -21.08 7.31
C LEU A 115 5.34 -20.85 8.82
N ASP A 116 6.32 -20.13 9.37
CA ASP A 116 6.41 -19.88 10.80
C ASP A 116 5.44 -18.78 11.23
N THR A 117 5.20 -17.78 10.37
CA THR A 117 4.11 -16.82 10.56
C THR A 117 2.75 -17.51 10.66
N VAL A 118 2.43 -18.47 9.77
CA VAL A 118 1.16 -19.23 9.84
C VAL A 118 1.07 -20.06 11.11
N ARG A 119 2.19 -20.57 11.63
CA ARG A 119 2.21 -21.35 12.88
C ARG A 119 2.03 -20.50 14.13
N THR A 120 2.53 -19.27 14.11
CA THR A 120 2.69 -18.46 15.32
C THR A 120 1.83 -17.20 15.35
N GLY A 121 1.32 -16.77 14.20
CA GLY A 121 0.64 -15.47 14.02
C GLY A 121 1.59 -14.27 14.07
N ARG A 122 2.91 -14.49 14.17
CA ARG A 122 3.90 -13.38 14.27
C ARG A 122 4.51 -13.05 12.90
N PRO A 123 4.74 -11.77 12.57
CA PRO A 123 5.35 -11.38 11.31
C PRO A 123 6.78 -11.91 11.17
N ALA A 124 7.05 -12.65 10.09
CA ALA A 124 8.38 -13.16 9.77
C ALA A 124 9.42 -12.04 9.60
N PHE A 125 8.99 -10.83 9.23
CA PHE A 125 9.87 -9.67 9.13
C PHE A 125 10.60 -9.41 10.46
N ILE A 126 9.90 -9.45 11.60
CA ILE A 126 10.50 -9.20 12.91
C ILE A 126 11.57 -10.25 13.22
N ASP A 127 11.26 -11.52 12.99
CA ASP A 127 12.21 -12.62 13.21
C ASP A 127 13.44 -12.52 12.29
N ARG A 128 13.28 -11.93 11.08
CA ARG A 128 14.35 -11.80 10.09
C ARG A 128 15.22 -10.56 10.27
N PHE A 129 14.63 -9.43 10.64
CA PHE A 129 15.27 -8.11 10.66
C PHE A 129 15.42 -7.54 12.08
N GLY A 130 14.85 -8.20 13.10
CA GLY A 130 15.07 -7.92 14.52
C GLY A 130 14.18 -6.82 15.12
N GLU A 131 13.39 -6.12 14.31
CA GLU A 131 12.53 -5.03 14.75
C GLU A 131 11.26 -4.89 13.88
N PRO A 132 10.22 -4.17 14.35
CA PRO A 132 9.02 -3.90 13.56
C PRO A 132 9.32 -3.12 12.28
N PHE A 133 8.55 -3.38 11.20
CA PHE A 133 8.79 -2.81 9.87
C PHE A 133 8.96 -1.28 9.84
N TYR A 134 8.04 -0.53 10.46
CA TYR A 134 8.14 0.94 10.49
C TYR A 134 9.33 1.45 11.29
N GLN A 135 9.76 0.72 12.33
CA GLN A 135 10.97 1.04 13.07
C GLN A 135 12.21 0.81 12.19
N TYR A 136 12.23 -0.32 11.46
CA TYR A 136 13.28 -0.64 10.50
C TYR A 136 13.43 0.42 9.41
N LEU A 137 12.32 0.92 8.85
CA LEU A 137 12.34 2.01 7.87
C LEU A 137 13.02 3.28 8.44
N GLY A 138 12.83 3.59 9.72
CA GLY A 138 13.45 4.75 10.37
C GLY A 138 14.99 4.71 10.37
N GLY A 139 15.59 3.52 10.31
CA GLY A 139 17.04 3.33 10.18
C GLY A 139 17.54 3.21 8.74
N HIS A 140 16.65 3.09 7.75
CA HIS A 140 16.99 2.75 6.36
C HIS A 140 16.32 3.73 5.36
N PRO A 141 16.88 4.94 5.18
CA PRO A 141 16.22 6.02 4.43
C PRO A 141 15.98 5.68 2.96
N GLU A 142 16.87 4.91 2.31
CA GLU A 142 16.69 4.47 0.92
C GLU A 142 15.53 3.48 0.77
N LEU A 143 15.37 2.56 1.75
CA LEU A 143 14.25 1.64 1.80
C LEU A 143 12.95 2.39 2.11
N ALA A 144 12.98 3.35 3.03
CA ALA A 144 11.83 4.21 3.33
C ALA A 144 11.37 4.97 2.07
N ALA A 145 12.30 5.51 1.28
CA ALA A 145 11.99 6.14 0.01
C ALA A 145 11.36 5.14 -0.99
N THR A 146 11.93 3.93 -1.11
CA THR A 146 11.39 2.87 -1.97
C THR A 146 9.99 2.44 -1.52
N PHE A 147 9.76 2.26 -0.22
CA PHE A 147 8.45 1.93 0.32
C PHE A 147 7.42 3.03 0.02
N ASN A 148 7.78 4.31 0.26
CA ASN A 148 6.92 5.44 -0.05
C ASN A 148 6.57 5.53 -1.54
N GLY A 149 7.55 5.28 -2.42
CA GLY A 149 7.35 5.20 -3.87
C GLY A 149 6.40 4.06 -4.26
N ALA A 150 6.61 2.86 -3.69
CA ALA A 150 5.75 1.70 -3.91
C ALA A 150 4.30 1.93 -3.46
N MET A 151 4.10 2.60 -2.33
CA MET A 151 2.76 2.96 -1.83
C MET A 151 2.10 4.03 -2.71
N SER A 152 2.88 4.94 -3.28
CA SER A 152 2.37 5.98 -4.18
C SER A 152 2.00 5.45 -5.58
N ALA A 153 2.59 4.33 -6.00
CA ALA A 153 2.31 3.70 -7.29
C ALA A 153 0.98 2.93 -7.34
N ALA A 154 0.42 2.56 -6.18
CA ALA A 154 -0.88 1.91 -6.12
C ALA A 154 -1.98 2.86 -6.64
N PRO A 155 -2.90 2.41 -7.51
CA PRO A 155 -4.01 3.22 -7.96
C PRO A 155 -4.77 3.76 -6.75
N GLU A 156 -4.90 5.07 -6.69
CA GLU A 156 -5.60 5.69 -5.59
C GLU A 156 -7.07 5.33 -5.67
N PRO A 157 -7.70 4.91 -4.57
CA PRO A 157 -9.15 4.79 -4.56
C PRO A 157 -9.74 6.17 -4.86
N PRO A 158 -10.90 6.23 -5.54
CA PRO A 158 -11.60 7.49 -5.78
C PRO A 158 -11.81 8.21 -4.45
N ALA A 159 -11.80 9.55 -4.51
CA ALA A 159 -12.08 10.35 -3.32
C ALA A 159 -13.44 9.92 -2.72
N PRO A 160 -13.54 9.79 -1.40
CA PRO A 160 -14.81 9.48 -0.76
C PRO A 160 -15.84 10.55 -1.13
N ALA A 161 -17.08 10.14 -1.36
CA ALA A 161 -18.13 11.08 -1.75
C ALA A 161 -18.27 12.20 -0.72
N ALA A 162 -18.33 13.46 -1.17
CA ALA A 162 -18.49 14.63 -0.29
C ALA A 162 -19.73 14.55 0.63
N SER A 163 -20.74 13.75 0.25
CA SER A 163 -21.91 13.47 1.08
C SER A 163 -21.57 12.79 2.42
N LEU A 164 -20.49 12.00 2.48
CA LEU A 164 -20.02 11.37 3.73
C LEU A 164 -19.57 12.40 4.78
N PHE A 165 -19.16 13.58 4.33
CA PHE A 165 -18.73 14.70 5.18
C PHE A 165 -19.88 15.68 5.49
N GLY A 166 -21.09 15.39 5.01
CA GLY A 166 -22.25 16.27 5.18
C GLY A 166 -22.60 16.49 6.66
N GLY A 167 -22.85 17.74 7.03
CA GLY A 167 -23.23 18.13 8.39
C GLY A 167 -22.08 18.38 9.37
N ALA A 168 -20.84 18.04 9.00
CA ALA A 168 -19.66 18.44 9.75
C ALA A 168 -19.28 19.90 9.46
N ARG A 169 -18.59 20.55 10.40
CA ARG A 169 -17.86 21.81 10.20
C ARG A 169 -16.37 21.62 10.42
N THR A 170 -15.99 20.75 11.36
CA THR A 170 -14.59 20.39 11.66
C THR A 170 -14.37 18.89 11.43
N VAL A 171 -13.44 18.56 10.54
CA VAL A 171 -13.01 17.19 10.23
C VAL A 171 -11.63 16.92 10.84
N VAL A 172 -11.53 15.92 11.71
CA VAL A 172 -10.26 15.46 12.29
C VAL A 172 -9.80 14.21 11.53
N ASP A 173 -8.76 14.35 10.70
CA ASP A 173 -8.16 13.26 9.92
C ASP A 173 -6.99 12.66 10.71
N VAL A 174 -7.23 11.48 11.31
CA VAL A 174 -6.29 10.80 12.20
C VAL A 174 -5.45 9.84 11.38
N GLY A 175 -4.14 10.08 11.29
CA GLY A 175 -3.26 9.37 10.36
C GLY A 175 -3.50 9.80 8.91
N GLY A 176 -3.69 11.11 8.68
CA GLY A 176 -4.09 11.68 7.39
C GLY A 176 -3.02 11.66 6.29
N GLY A 177 -1.85 11.07 6.55
CA GLY A 177 -0.74 10.96 5.62
C GLY A 177 -0.25 12.31 5.10
N ASP A 178 -0.23 12.46 3.78
CA ASP A 178 0.17 13.71 3.12
C ASP A 178 -0.96 14.75 3.02
N GLY A 179 -2.07 14.54 3.74
CA GLY A 179 -3.18 15.49 3.81
C GLY A 179 -4.07 15.56 2.58
N ARG A 180 -3.91 14.64 1.61
CA ARG A 180 -4.70 14.71 0.36
C ARG A 180 -6.20 14.54 0.57
N LEU A 181 -6.63 13.74 1.55
CA LEU A 181 -8.05 13.61 1.86
C LEU A 181 -8.65 14.97 2.23
N LEU A 182 -8.06 15.65 3.21
CA LEU A 182 -8.47 16.99 3.62
C LEU A 182 -8.36 17.98 2.47
N ALA A 183 -7.27 17.96 1.70
CA ALA A 183 -7.11 18.83 0.55
C ALA A 183 -8.30 18.75 -0.43
N ASN A 184 -8.73 17.54 -0.78
CA ASN A 184 -9.84 17.32 -1.70
C ASN A 184 -11.17 17.78 -1.08
N VAL A 185 -11.47 17.31 0.13
CA VAL A 185 -12.76 17.57 0.79
C VAL A 185 -12.95 19.06 1.09
N LEU A 186 -11.92 19.75 1.57
CA LEU A 186 -11.99 21.18 1.87
C LEU A 186 -12.06 22.04 0.60
N THR A 187 -11.53 21.56 -0.53
CA THR A 187 -11.67 22.26 -1.83
C THR A 187 -13.12 22.20 -2.31
N GLU A 188 -13.78 21.04 -2.18
CA GLU A 188 -15.18 20.87 -2.57
C GLU A 188 -16.18 21.50 -1.58
N ARG A 189 -15.79 21.66 -0.31
CA ARG A 189 -16.62 22.15 0.79
C ARG A 189 -15.94 23.32 1.52
N PRO A 190 -16.11 24.57 1.03
CA PRO A 190 -15.45 25.75 1.59
C PRO A 190 -15.79 26.03 3.05
N GLU A 191 -16.94 25.54 3.54
CA GLU A 191 -17.39 25.70 4.92
C GLU A 191 -16.66 24.80 5.93
N LEU A 192 -15.92 23.79 5.46
CA LEU A 192 -15.20 22.86 6.33
C LEU A 192 -13.86 23.44 6.78
N ARG A 193 -13.51 23.12 8.03
CA ARG A 193 -12.17 23.21 8.62
C ARG A 193 -11.63 21.81 8.86
N GLY A 194 -10.31 21.66 8.84
CA GLY A 194 -9.63 20.40 9.05
C GLY A 194 -8.69 20.44 10.24
N VAL A 195 -8.49 19.29 10.87
CA VAL A 195 -7.37 19.01 11.76
C VAL A 195 -6.69 17.75 11.26
N LEU A 196 -5.39 17.82 10.98
CA LEU A 196 -4.61 16.67 10.51
C LEU A 196 -3.69 16.17 11.63
N VAL A 197 -3.80 14.89 11.99
CA VAL A 197 -2.90 14.25 12.97
C VAL A 197 -1.96 13.31 12.23
N GLU A 198 -0.66 13.59 12.29
CA GLU A 198 0.36 12.76 11.64
C GLU A 198 1.72 12.86 12.32
N LEU A 199 2.58 11.87 12.05
CA LEU A 199 3.98 11.92 12.47
C LEU A 199 4.70 13.13 11.84
N PRO A 200 5.74 13.69 12.50
CA PRO A 200 6.35 14.96 12.09
C PRO A 200 6.78 15.04 10.62
N GLU A 201 7.36 13.96 10.07
CA GLU A 201 7.81 13.92 8.68
C GLU A 201 6.62 13.95 7.70
N ALA A 202 5.58 13.14 7.94
CA ALA A 202 4.38 13.11 7.12
C ALA A 202 3.59 14.43 7.22
N ALA A 203 3.51 15.01 8.43
CA ALA A 203 2.89 16.30 8.68
C ALA A 203 3.57 17.45 7.92
N ALA A 204 4.90 17.39 7.72
CA ALA A 204 5.63 18.36 6.90
C ALA A 204 5.20 18.28 5.43
N ARG A 205 5.14 17.07 4.86
CA ARG A 205 4.63 16.83 3.49
C ARG A 205 3.17 17.26 3.34
N ALA A 206 2.35 17.00 4.36
CA ALA A 206 0.96 17.43 4.38
C ALA A 206 0.81 18.95 4.31
N ARG A 207 1.65 19.69 5.05
CA ARG A 207 1.66 21.16 4.99
C ARG A 207 1.93 21.67 3.57
N GLU A 208 2.90 21.11 2.87
CA GLU A 208 3.23 21.49 1.50
C GLU A 208 2.07 21.22 0.53
N ARG A 209 1.44 20.04 0.63
CA ARG A 209 0.27 19.69 -0.18
C ARG A 209 -0.90 20.63 0.09
N LEU A 210 -1.25 20.83 1.35
CA LEU A 210 -2.38 21.69 1.75
C LEU A 210 -2.17 23.14 1.32
N ALA A 211 -0.92 23.63 1.35
CA ALA A 211 -0.56 24.95 0.82
C ALA A 211 -0.76 25.01 -0.71
N THR A 212 -0.27 24.00 -1.44
CA THR A 212 -0.41 23.91 -2.90
C THR A 212 -1.88 23.82 -3.34
N SER A 213 -2.72 23.14 -2.55
CA SER A 213 -4.16 23.06 -2.77
C SER A 213 -4.94 24.31 -2.32
N GLY A 214 -4.28 25.29 -1.69
CA GLY A 214 -4.92 26.54 -1.27
C GLY A 214 -5.91 26.41 -0.12
N VAL A 215 -5.75 25.41 0.76
CA VAL A 215 -6.66 25.16 1.89
C VAL A 215 -5.98 25.17 3.26
N LEU A 216 -4.67 25.40 3.30
CA LEU A 216 -3.86 25.35 4.53
C LEU A 216 -4.36 26.30 5.63
N ASP A 217 -4.91 27.45 5.27
CA ASP A 217 -5.48 28.44 6.19
C ASP A 217 -6.70 27.92 7.00
N ARG A 218 -7.30 26.82 6.53
CA ARG A 218 -8.43 26.14 7.18
C ARG A 218 -8.03 24.82 7.84
N VAL A 219 -6.74 24.47 7.88
CA VAL A 219 -6.25 23.22 8.46
C VAL A 219 -5.25 23.46 9.57
N ASP A 220 -5.56 22.96 10.76
CA ASP A 220 -4.63 22.87 11.87
C ASP A 220 -3.87 21.54 11.80
N ILE A 221 -2.54 21.57 11.84
CA ILE A 221 -1.70 20.37 11.74
C ILE A 221 -1.16 20.01 13.13
N ALA A 222 -1.64 18.90 13.68
CA ALA A 222 -1.20 18.30 14.94
C ALA A 222 -0.11 17.25 14.66
N ALA A 223 1.16 17.67 14.64
CA ALA A 223 2.28 16.76 14.45
C ALA A 223 2.55 15.94 15.73
N GLY A 224 2.41 14.62 15.65
CA GLY A 224 2.58 13.70 16.77
C GLY A 224 1.96 12.32 16.53
N SER A 225 2.13 11.42 17.50
CA SER A 225 1.51 10.10 17.46
C SER A 225 0.06 10.17 17.93
N PHE A 226 -0.87 9.60 17.15
CA PHE A 226 -2.26 9.45 17.56
C PHE A 226 -2.47 8.52 18.75
N PHE A 227 -1.48 7.70 19.12
CA PHE A 227 -1.54 6.89 20.35
C PHE A 227 -1.33 7.74 21.61
N ASP A 228 -0.68 8.90 21.46
CA ASP A 228 -0.41 9.85 22.52
C ASP A 228 -1.56 10.86 22.64
N HIS A 229 -1.93 11.50 21.52
CA HIS A 229 -2.96 12.53 21.51
C HIS A 229 -3.77 12.53 20.21
N VAL A 230 -5.10 12.59 20.35
CA VAL A 230 -6.04 12.89 19.28
C VAL A 230 -6.75 14.20 19.65
N PRO A 231 -6.71 15.26 18.81
CA PRO A 231 -7.36 16.53 19.09
C PRO A 231 -8.87 16.37 19.33
N ALA A 232 -9.39 17.10 20.31
CA ALA A 232 -10.80 17.09 20.67
C ALA A 232 -11.65 18.03 19.78
N ASP A 233 -12.95 18.08 20.04
CA ASP A 233 -13.90 19.05 19.50
C ASP A 233 -14.15 19.00 17.97
N GLY A 234 -13.78 17.90 17.31
CA GLY A 234 -14.18 17.60 15.94
C GLY A 234 -15.65 17.15 15.82
N ASP A 235 -16.32 17.49 14.72
CA ASP A 235 -17.66 16.98 14.41
C ASP A 235 -17.60 15.61 13.71
N LEU A 236 -16.52 15.38 12.97
CA LEU A 236 -16.27 14.16 12.21
C LEU A 236 -14.81 13.74 12.39
N TYR A 237 -14.58 12.53 12.86
CA TYR A 237 -13.27 11.90 12.92
C TYR A 237 -13.15 10.91 11.78
N VAL A 238 -12.01 10.91 11.10
CA VAL A 238 -11.75 10.04 9.96
C VAL A 238 -10.51 9.20 10.23
N LEU A 239 -10.64 7.90 9.96
CA LEU A 239 -9.53 6.94 9.93
C LEU A 239 -9.51 6.32 8.54
N ARG A 240 -8.57 6.74 7.69
CA ARG A 240 -8.45 6.23 6.32
C ARG A 240 -7.18 5.40 6.15
N ARG A 241 -7.32 4.10 5.88
CA ARG A 241 -6.17 3.18 5.73
C ARG A 241 -5.21 3.25 6.92
N VAL A 242 -5.79 3.26 8.11
CA VAL A 242 -5.07 3.35 9.39
C VAL A 242 -5.25 2.07 10.19
N LEU A 243 -6.49 1.64 10.41
CA LEU A 243 -6.80 0.48 11.26
C LEU A 243 -6.25 -0.82 10.70
N HIS A 244 -6.15 -0.94 9.38
CA HIS A 244 -5.58 -2.14 8.75
C HIS A 244 -4.08 -2.32 9.02
N ASN A 245 -3.36 -1.27 9.43
CA ASN A 245 -1.94 -1.35 9.79
C ASN A 245 -1.70 -1.99 11.17
N TRP A 246 -2.76 -2.20 11.95
CA TRP A 246 -2.68 -2.61 13.36
C TRP A 246 -3.40 -3.92 13.63
N ASN A 247 -2.84 -4.71 14.55
CA ASN A 247 -3.55 -5.83 15.16
C ASN A 247 -4.78 -5.33 15.95
N ASP A 248 -5.64 -6.26 16.39
CA ASP A 248 -6.90 -5.91 17.04
C ASP A 248 -6.69 -5.14 18.36
N GLU A 249 -5.64 -5.46 19.11
CA GLU A 249 -5.28 -4.75 20.35
C GLU A 249 -4.94 -3.27 20.09
N ASN A 250 -4.03 -3.00 19.16
CA ASN A 250 -3.62 -1.62 18.84
C ASN A 250 -4.72 -0.86 18.10
N ALA A 251 -5.51 -1.53 17.26
CA ALA A 251 -6.67 -0.93 16.62
C ALA A 251 -7.74 -0.52 17.65
N ALA A 252 -8.01 -1.37 18.65
CA ALA A 252 -8.91 -1.05 19.76
C ALA A 252 -8.36 0.10 20.62
N ARG A 253 -7.06 0.13 20.91
CA ARG A 253 -6.41 1.24 21.63
C ARG A 253 -6.58 2.57 20.89
N LEU A 254 -6.38 2.58 19.57
CA LEU A 254 -6.61 3.77 18.74
C LEU A 254 -8.08 4.21 18.77
N LEU A 255 -9.02 3.28 18.55
CA LEU A 255 -10.44 3.59 18.58
C LEU A 255 -10.89 4.15 19.94
N ALA A 256 -10.37 3.62 21.04
CA ALA A 256 -10.64 4.14 22.38
C ALA A 256 -10.14 5.59 22.57
N ARG A 257 -8.97 5.93 22.01
CA ARG A 257 -8.45 7.31 22.00
C ARG A 257 -9.34 8.25 21.19
N VAL A 258 -9.73 7.83 19.99
CA VAL A 258 -10.65 8.59 19.14
C VAL A 258 -11.97 8.80 19.87
N ARG A 259 -12.54 7.75 20.48
CA ARG A 259 -13.76 7.85 21.27
C ARG A 259 -13.66 8.86 22.40
N ALA A 260 -12.54 8.91 23.12
CA ALA A 260 -12.34 9.84 24.22
C ALA A 260 -12.26 11.32 23.75
N ALA A 261 -11.81 11.57 22.52
CA ALA A 261 -11.72 12.92 21.95
C ALA A 261 -13.06 13.43 21.36
N MET A 262 -13.98 12.51 21.05
CA MET A 262 -15.23 12.83 20.37
C MET A 262 -16.25 13.54 21.28
N PRO A 263 -16.70 14.76 20.93
CA PRO A 263 -17.80 15.41 21.63
C PRO A 263 -19.15 14.73 21.33
N ALA A 264 -20.18 15.08 22.11
CA ALA A 264 -21.53 14.59 21.88
C ALA A 264 -22.03 15.00 20.47
N GLY A 265 -22.55 14.03 19.73
CA GLY A 265 -23.03 14.23 18.35
C GLY A 265 -21.96 14.09 17.27
N ALA A 266 -20.68 13.91 17.64
CA ALA A 266 -19.63 13.61 16.68
C ALA A 266 -19.79 12.22 16.05
N ARG A 267 -19.26 12.05 14.85
CA ARG A 267 -19.30 10.81 14.08
C ARG A 267 -17.89 10.34 13.75
N LEU A 268 -17.75 9.03 13.57
CA LEU A 268 -16.53 8.38 13.11
C LEU A 268 -16.78 7.82 11.70
N LEU A 269 -15.87 8.12 10.78
CA LEU A 269 -15.84 7.55 9.44
C LEU A 269 -14.56 6.73 9.27
N VAL A 270 -14.73 5.42 9.15
CA VAL A 270 -13.64 4.49 8.84
C VAL A 270 -13.64 4.24 7.34
N LEU A 271 -12.57 4.65 6.66
CA LEU A 271 -12.38 4.51 5.22
C LEU A 271 -11.30 3.45 4.97
N GLU A 272 -11.75 2.20 4.90
CA GLU A 272 -10.89 1.03 4.79
C GLU A 272 -11.34 0.14 3.65
N GLU A 273 -10.38 -0.59 3.08
CA GLU A 273 -10.66 -1.58 2.06
C GLU A 273 -11.22 -2.84 2.75
N LEU A 274 -12.51 -3.14 2.51
CA LEU A 274 -13.20 -4.24 3.18
C LEU A 274 -12.95 -5.56 2.46
N LEU A 275 -12.49 -6.56 3.22
CA LEU A 275 -12.37 -7.92 2.68
C LEU A 275 -13.76 -8.47 2.31
N PRO A 276 -13.91 -9.12 1.15
CA PRO A 276 -15.10 -9.88 0.83
C PRO A 276 -15.31 -10.98 1.87
N ALA A 277 -16.57 -11.19 2.27
CA ALA A 277 -16.93 -12.23 3.23
C ALA A 277 -16.52 -13.64 2.77
N LYS A 278 -16.38 -13.88 1.45
CA LYS A 278 -15.90 -15.15 0.89
C LYS A 278 -14.76 -14.93 -0.10
N PRO A 279 -13.81 -15.86 -0.23
CA PRO A 279 -12.81 -15.78 -1.29
C PRO A 279 -13.48 -15.77 -2.66
N GLU A 280 -13.21 -14.73 -3.45
CA GLU A 280 -13.63 -14.65 -4.84
C GLU A 280 -12.42 -14.92 -5.75
N ARG A 281 -12.64 -15.68 -6.82
CA ARG A 281 -11.59 -15.93 -7.80
C ARG A 281 -11.34 -14.62 -8.55
N ALA A 282 -10.14 -14.07 -8.39
CA ALA A 282 -9.74 -12.86 -9.11
C ALA A 282 -10.03 -13.02 -10.62
N SER A 283 -10.74 -12.05 -11.18
CA SER A 283 -10.89 -11.93 -12.64
C SER A 283 -9.54 -11.62 -13.26
N ALA A 284 -9.21 -12.25 -14.39
CA ALA A 284 -7.99 -11.96 -15.12
C ALA A 284 -7.92 -10.45 -15.44
N GLY A 285 -6.81 -9.79 -15.08
CA GLY A 285 -6.59 -8.36 -15.32
C GLY A 285 -6.87 -7.43 -14.13
N ALA A 286 -7.44 -7.91 -13.02
CA ALA A 286 -7.62 -7.10 -11.81
C ALA A 286 -6.35 -7.12 -10.94
N TRP A 287 -5.30 -6.40 -11.34
CA TRP A 287 -4.26 -5.98 -10.38
C TRP A 287 -4.83 -4.96 -9.39
N ALA A 288 -5.97 -4.33 -9.74
CA ALA A 288 -6.76 -3.48 -8.89
C ALA A 288 -7.89 -4.27 -8.21
N ALA A 289 -7.60 -4.84 -7.05
CA ALA A 289 -8.50 -4.76 -5.92
C ALA A 289 -7.66 -4.94 -4.65
N PRO A 290 -7.57 -3.92 -3.78
CA PRO A 290 -7.95 -3.91 -2.36
C PRO A 290 -8.46 -5.16 -1.62
N ARG A 291 -8.79 -6.23 -2.33
CA ARG A 291 -9.56 -7.39 -1.88
C ARG A 291 -8.83 -8.70 -2.21
N ASN A 292 -7.55 -8.61 -2.56
CA ASN A 292 -6.71 -9.77 -2.84
C ASN A 292 -6.08 -10.28 -1.54
N ARG A 293 -6.49 -11.47 -1.09
CA ARG A 293 -5.97 -12.12 0.12
C ARG A 293 -4.47 -12.43 0.09
N ILE A 294 -3.83 -12.38 -1.09
CA ILE A 294 -2.36 -12.43 -1.17
C ILE A 294 -1.71 -11.15 -0.60
N VAL A 295 -2.36 -10.00 -0.73
CA VAL A 295 -1.90 -8.74 -0.13
C VAL A 295 -2.13 -8.76 1.40
N ASP A 296 -3.21 -9.37 1.87
CA ASP A 296 -3.41 -9.61 3.32
C ASP A 296 -2.31 -10.52 3.90
N LEU A 297 -1.82 -11.53 3.14
CA LEU A 297 -0.63 -12.29 3.54
C LEU A 297 0.64 -11.44 3.55
N LEU A 298 0.79 -10.46 2.66
CA LEU A 298 1.88 -9.48 2.71
C LEU A 298 1.81 -8.69 4.02
N MET A 299 0.62 -8.22 4.42
CA MET A 299 0.41 -7.57 5.71
C MET A 299 0.85 -8.51 6.84
N LEU A 300 0.37 -9.75 6.85
CA LEU A 300 0.66 -10.73 7.91
C LEU A 300 2.16 -11.05 8.09
N VAL A 301 2.94 -11.13 6.99
CA VAL A 301 4.39 -11.44 7.09
C VAL A 301 5.25 -10.22 7.38
N LEU A 302 4.78 -9.03 6.98
CA LEU A 302 5.56 -7.79 7.06
C LEU A 302 5.24 -6.97 8.30
N MET A 303 3.96 -6.92 8.67
CA MET A 303 3.39 -6.03 9.67
C MET A 303 2.49 -6.84 10.62
N GLU A 304 2.18 -6.27 11.78
CA GLU A 304 1.19 -6.87 12.70
C GLU A 304 -0.26 -6.53 12.30
N GLY A 305 -0.43 -5.79 11.20
CA GLY A 305 -1.72 -5.38 10.65
C GLY A 305 -2.46 -6.51 9.93
N ARG A 306 -3.73 -6.24 9.61
CA ARG A 306 -4.58 -7.13 8.82
C ARG A 306 -5.71 -6.37 8.17
N ASP A 307 -6.12 -6.83 6.99
CA ASP A 307 -7.39 -6.39 6.41
C ASP A 307 -8.55 -7.11 7.14
N ARG A 308 -9.70 -6.45 7.20
CA ARG A 308 -10.88 -6.93 7.93
C ARG A 308 -12.13 -6.89 7.06
N THR A 309 -13.03 -7.82 7.31
CA THR A 309 -14.38 -7.79 6.74
C THR A 309 -15.22 -6.69 7.42
N ALA A 310 -16.36 -6.34 6.83
CA ALA A 310 -17.31 -5.41 7.43
C ALA A 310 -17.79 -5.86 8.82
N GLU A 311 -17.98 -7.17 9.00
CA GLU A 311 -18.41 -7.76 10.27
C GLU A 311 -17.32 -7.62 11.35
N GLU A 312 -16.07 -7.92 11.01
CA GLU A 312 -14.93 -7.77 11.93
C GLU A 312 -14.70 -6.31 12.32
N TYR A 313 -14.82 -5.36 11.37
CA TYR A 313 -14.79 -3.94 11.72
C TYR A 313 -15.97 -3.53 12.60
N GLY A 314 -17.16 -4.06 12.33
CA GLY A 314 -18.35 -3.81 13.15
C GLY A 314 -18.17 -4.28 14.59
N GLN A 315 -17.58 -5.46 14.79
CA GLN A 315 -17.26 -5.99 16.12
C GLN A 315 -16.18 -5.14 16.82
N LEU A 316 -15.08 -4.83 16.13
CA LEU A 316 -14.02 -3.98 16.65
C LEU A 316 -14.53 -2.60 17.10
N LEU A 317 -15.42 -1.99 16.29
CA LEU A 317 -16.07 -0.73 16.62
C LEU A 317 -16.98 -0.88 17.84
N ALA A 318 -17.81 -1.92 17.90
CA ALA A 318 -18.70 -2.19 19.02
C ALA A 318 -17.92 -2.36 20.35
N ASP A 319 -16.82 -3.10 20.31
CA ASP A 319 -15.96 -3.32 21.49
C ASP A 319 -15.27 -2.03 21.95
N ALA A 320 -15.00 -1.11 21.02
CA ALA A 320 -14.52 0.25 21.32
C ALA A 320 -15.66 1.23 21.69
N GLY A 321 -16.87 0.73 21.88
CA GLY A 321 -18.05 1.49 22.29
C GLY A 321 -18.78 2.19 21.15
N PHE A 322 -18.47 1.96 19.88
CA PHE A 322 -19.16 2.60 18.77
C PHE A 322 -20.39 1.82 18.31
N ALA A 323 -21.46 2.54 17.96
CA ALA A 323 -22.60 1.98 17.24
C ALA A 323 -22.47 2.27 15.74
N VAL A 324 -22.36 1.22 14.93
CA VAL A 324 -22.34 1.32 13.47
C VAL A 324 -23.70 1.85 12.95
N LYS A 325 -23.67 2.84 12.09
CA LYS A 325 -24.86 3.46 11.46
C LYS A 325 -25.05 3.05 10.02
N SER A 326 -23.96 2.95 9.26
CA SER A 326 -24.02 2.51 7.88
C SER A 326 -22.71 1.84 7.47
N VAL A 327 -22.83 0.92 6.52
CA VAL A 327 -21.70 0.27 5.85
C VAL A 327 -21.95 0.37 4.36
N ALA A 328 -21.00 0.97 3.64
CA ALA A 328 -20.97 1.06 2.20
C ALA A 328 -19.61 0.52 1.68
N GLU A 329 -19.46 0.39 0.36
CA GLU A 329 -18.20 -0.07 -0.22
C GLU A 329 -17.05 0.87 0.17
N GLY A 330 -16.14 0.37 1.01
CA GLY A 330 -14.97 1.11 1.48
C GLY A 330 -15.20 2.13 2.60
N ALA A 331 -16.41 2.18 3.18
CA ALA A 331 -16.76 3.17 4.20
C ALA A 331 -17.68 2.60 5.29
N ILE A 332 -17.33 2.85 6.56
CA ILE A 332 -18.16 2.53 7.71
C ILE A 332 -18.38 3.81 8.52
N GLU A 333 -19.64 4.18 8.70
CA GLU A 333 -20.03 5.29 9.56
C GLU A 333 -20.47 4.75 10.92
N ALA A 334 -19.92 5.31 11.99
CA ALA A 334 -20.25 4.94 13.36
C ALA A 334 -20.39 6.17 14.25
N ILE A 335 -21.08 6.02 15.37
CA ILE A 335 -21.20 7.06 16.39
C ILE A 335 -20.85 6.49 17.77
N PRO A 336 -20.50 7.35 18.74
CA PRO A 336 -20.49 6.97 20.15
C PRO A 336 -21.78 6.24 20.55
N ALA A 337 -21.69 4.99 21.04
CA ALA A 337 -22.82 4.26 21.65
C ALA A 337 -23.14 4.76 23.06
#